data_AF-F6B6N1-F1
#
_entry.id   AF-F6B6N1-F1
#
_cell.length_a   1.000
_cell.length_b   1.000
_cell.length_c   1.000
_cell.angle_alpha   90.00
_cell.angle_beta   90.00
_cell.angle_gamma   90.00
#
_symmetry.space_group_name_H-M   'P 1'
#
loop_
_entity.id
_entity.type
_entity.pdbx_description
1 polymer ?
#
loop_
_entity_poly.entity_id
_entity_poly.type
_entity_poly.pdbx_seq_one_letter_code
_entity_poly.pdbx_strand_id
1 'polypeptide(L)' 'MVSPYTDPAELKQFLPIMTKDDIEDLLKTIDQRLRVESDGNKIMRLLDNRDILEKALENY' A
#
# COMPACT_ATOMS: atom_id res chain seq x y z
N MET A 1 -8.00 7.11 -6.54
CA MET A 1 -6.76 6.74 -5.82
C MET A 1 -7.13 5.74 -4.73
N VAL A 2 -6.48 4.57 -4.73
CA VAL A 2 -6.69 3.52 -3.71
C VAL A 2 -6.23 4.07 -2.34
N SER A 3 -6.96 3.76 -1.27
CA SER A 3 -6.61 4.23 0.06
C SER A 3 -5.40 3.45 0.60
N PRO A 4 -4.44 4.09 1.30
CA PRO A 4 -3.34 3.38 1.95
C PRO A 4 -3.81 2.46 3.09
N TYR A 5 -5.04 2.68 3.58
CA TYR A 5 -5.67 1.87 4.63
C TYR A 5 -6.68 0.84 4.08
N THR A 6 -6.75 0.68 2.75
CA THR A 6 -7.55 -0.36 2.10
C THR A 6 -7.18 -1.72 2.67
N ASP A 7 -8.17 -2.63 2.75
CA ASP A 7 -7.92 -3.98 3.23
C ASP A 7 -6.87 -4.68 2.33
N PRO A 8 -5.86 -5.40 2.88
CA PRO A 8 -4.84 -6.06 2.09
C PRO A 8 -5.39 -7.03 1.03
N ALA A 9 -6.54 -7.67 1.28
CA ALA A 9 -7.17 -8.54 0.29
C ALA A 9 -7.82 -7.76 -0.85
N GLU A 10 -8.37 -6.59 -0.56
CA GLU A 10 -8.95 -5.69 -1.56
C GLU A 10 -7.85 -5.02 -2.40
N LEU A 11 -6.74 -4.59 -1.78
CA LEU A 11 -5.59 -4.02 -2.49
C LEU A 11 -5.05 -4.98 -3.58
N LYS A 12 -4.94 -6.27 -3.26
CA LYS A 12 -4.50 -7.30 -4.22
C LYS A 12 -5.41 -7.42 -5.44
N GLN A 13 -6.71 -7.11 -5.31
CA GLN A 13 -7.65 -7.11 -6.44
C GLN A 13 -7.44 -5.90 -7.35
N PHE A 14 -6.94 -4.79 -6.79
CA PHE A 14 -6.62 -3.58 -7.56
C PHE A 14 -5.25 -3.65 -8.25
N LEU A 15 -4.28 -4.40 -7.71
CA LEU A 15 -2.93 -4.50 -8.30
C LEU A 15 -2.89 -4.72 -9.82
N PRO A 16 -3.68 -5.63 -10.43
CA PRO A 16 -3.59 -5.90 -11.86
C PRO A 16 -4.01 -4.72 -12.76
N ILE A 17 -4.74 -3.75 -12.21
CA ILE A 17 -5.22 -2.58 -12.95
C ILE A 17 -4.47 -1.29 -12.56
N MET A 18 -3.54 -1.37 -11.61
CA MET A 18 -2.68 -0.25 -11.24
C MET A 18 -1.51 -0.13 -12.22
N THR A 19 -1.09 1.09 -12.49
CA THR A 19 0.18 1.34 -13.19
C THR A 19 1.34 1.26 -12.21
N LYS A 20 2.57 1.15 -12.73
CA LYS A 20 3.77 1.23 -11.89
C LYS A 20 3.80 2.54 -11.08
N ASP A 21 3.49 3.65 -11.73
CA ASP A 21 3.46 4.97 -11.09
C ASP A 21 2.41 5.02 -9.96
N ASP A 22 1.23 4.42 -10.16
CA ASP A 22 0.20 4.33 -9.11
C ASP A 22 0.69 3.57 -7.87
N ILE A 23 1.46 2.50 -8.09
CA ILE A 23 2.03 1.67 -7.02
C ILE A 23 3.11 2.45 -6.25
N GLU A 24 4.01 3.14 -6.96
CA GLU A 24 5.05 3.98 -6.36
C GLU A 24 4.45 5.14 -5.55
N ASP A 25 3.42 5.81 -6.07
CA ASP A 25 2.73 6.91 -5.38
C ASP A 25 1.99 6.43 -4.12
N LEU A 26 1.35 5.26 -4.20
CA LEU A 26 0.69 4.66 -3.03
C LEU A 26 1.71 4.24 -1.97
N LEU A 27 2.83 3.65 -2.38
CA LEU A 27 3.92 3.26 -1.48
C LEU A 27 4.48 4.47 -0.73
N LYS A 28 4.75 5.56 -1.45
CA LYS A 28 5.21 6.83 -0.87
C LYS A 28 4.20 7.40 0.13
N THR A 29 2.90 7.27 -0.16
CA THR A 29 1.83 7.68 0.74
C THR A 29 1.83 6.83 2.02
N ILE A 30 2.00 5.52 1.89
CA ILE A 30 2.08 4.60 3.04
C ILE A 30 3.27 4.95 3.94
N ASP A 31 4.46 5.19 3.36
CA ASP A 31 5.65 5.56 4.12
C ASP A 31 5.49 6.87 4.89
N GLN A 32 4.81 7.85 4.30
CA GLN A 32 4.47 9.10 4.99
C GLN A 32 3.50 8.85 6.16
N ARG A 33 2.50 7.97 5.97
CA ARG A 33 1.53 7.64 7.02
C ARG A 33 2.15 6.87 8.16
N LEU A 34 3.03 5.91 7.90
CA LEU A 34 3.73 5.13 8.93
C LEU A 34 4.54 6.01 9.90
N ARG A 35 5.00 7.20 9.46
CA ARG A 35 5.75 8.14 10.32
C ARG A 35 4.88 8.88 11.33
N VAL A 36 3.58 9.02 11.06
CA VAL A 36 2.66 9.87 11.84
C VAL A 36 1.49 9.09 12.44
N GLU A 37 1.24 7.87 11.97
CA GLU A 37 0.16 7.03 12.45
C GLU A 37 0.50 6.45 13.83
N SER A 38 -0.48 6.45 14.72
CA SER A 38 -0.37 5.93 16.09
C SER A 38 -1.36 4.80 16.39
N ASP A 39 -2.35 4.61 15.53
CA ASP A 39 -3.30 3.51 15.62
C ASP A 39 -2.64 2.20 15.15
N GLY A 40 -2.48 1.25 16.08
CA GLY A 40 -1.82 -0.03 15.81
C GLY A 40 -2.50 -0.87 14.71
N ASN A 41 -3.83 -0.82 14.62
CA ASN A 41 -4.56 -1.56 13.57
C ASN A 41 -4.30 -0.94 12.20
N LYS A 42 -4.24 0.39 12.13
CA LYS A 42 -3.89 1.09 10.89
C LYS A 42 -2.44 0.88 10.50
N ILE A 43 -1.51 0.90 11.46
CA ILE A 43 -0.09 0.60 11.23
C ILE A 43 0.05 -0.79 10.64
N MET A 44 -0.62 -1.79 11.21
CA MET A 44 -0.57 -3.17 10.70
C MET A 44 -1.04 -3.24 9.23
N ARG A 45 -2.15 -2.59 8.89
CA ARG A 45 -2.63 -2.51 7.50
C ARG A 45 -1.65 -1.79 6.57
N LEU A 46 -1.06 -0.69 7.03
CA LEU A 46 -0.06 0.06 6.25
C LEU A 46 1.17 -0.81 5.95
N LEU A 47 1.65 -1.58 6.94
CA LEU A 47 2.77 -2.51 6.75
C LEU A 47 2.41 -3.64 5.78
N ASP A 48 1.25 -4.28 5.95
CA ASP A 48 0.79 -5.33 5.04
C ASP A 48 0.68 -4.81 3.60
N ASN A 49 0.11 -3.62 3.43
CA ASN A 49 -0.03 -2.98 2.12
C ASN A 49 1.32 -2.58 1.53
N ARG A 50 2.27 -2.10 2.35
CA ARG A 50 3.64 -1.81 1.89
C ARG A 50 4.30 -3.06 1.32
N ASP A 51 4.27 -4.15 2.07
CA ASP A 51 4.89 -5.41 1.67
C ASP A 51 4.25 -5.99 0.38
N ILE A 52 2.93 -5.78 0.19
CA ILE A 52 2.23 -6.16 -1.03
C ILE A 52 2.70 -5.34 -2.23
N LEU A 53 2.82 -4.03 -2.07
CA LEU A 53 3.20 -3.11 -3.15
C LEU A 53 4.68 -3.25 -3.52
N GLU A 54 5.57 -3.45 -2.55
CA GLU A 54 6.99 -3.73 -2.80
C GLU A 54 7.15 -5.01 -3.63
N LYS A 55 6.45 -6.09 -3.26
CA LYS A 55 6.43 -7.33 -4.05
C LYS A 55 5.83 -7.13 -5.44
N ALA A 56 4.82 -6.29 -5.58
CA ALA A 56 4.27 -5.98 -6.89
C ALA A 56 5.32 -5.29 -7.77
N LEU A 57 6.04 -4.29 -7.24
CA LEU A 57 7.10 -3.57 -7.95
C LEU A 57 8.27 -4.47 -8.37
N GLU A 58 8.65 -5.46 -7.55
CA GLU A 58 9.67 -6.44 -7.92
C GLU A 58 9.32 -7.27 -9.16
N ASN A 59 8.02 -7.39 -9.47
CA ASN A 59 7.51 -8.19 -10.59
C ASN A 59 7.07 -7.35 -11.82
N TYR A 60 7.28 -6.03 -11.83
CA TYR A 60 7.02 -5.13 -12.97
C TYR A 60 8.26 -4.95 -13.85
#